data_AF-A0A7C5TIL7-F1
#
_entry.id   AF-A0A7C5TIL7-F1
#
_cell.length_a   1.000
_cell.length_b   1.000
_cell.length_c   1.000
_cell.angle_alpha   90.00
_cell.angle_beta   90.00
_cell.angle_gamma   90.00
#
_symmetry.space_group_name_H-M   'P 1'
#
loop_
_entity.id
_entity.type
_entity.pdbx_description
1 polymer ?
#
loop_
_entity_poly.entity_id
_entity_poly.type
_entity_poly.pdbx_seq_one_letter_code
_entity_poly.pdbx_strand_id
1 'polypeptide(L)'
;MEFSPPEHDDKPPSLINRSIFLEPFGRIVDSFGFPSYNEIDPTLFVMFSFMLLFGFMFGDMGHGLILLIADLIIYSIKDKIDVNSDLIRYVINGSTLYIICGVSSILCGLLFGEFLGYKIDIFNFNLILPYPFNISFPFRPLDNPIAMLKLSILIGAVHVSSGIILNLANKILNKEYIKAVIEPIPWICMYIGIIYNVFCFKLDFAAWLGSPTLYMLVILPMCIMLLGKLYIERQEGLIQFFESMISTVSNTVSYLRIMALSLSHSILTHMILEFGGGGLASSFSWRNFCSNA
;
A
#
# COMPACT_ATOMS: atom_id res chain seq x y z
N MET A 1 -21.50 38.61 9.88
CA MET A 1 -21.82 37.55 8.91
C MET A 1 -23.21 37.08 9.30
N GLU A 2 -24.20 37.43 8.49
CA GLU A 2 -25.61 37.14 8.73
C GLU A 2 -25.86 35.70 8.27
N PHE A 3 -26.17 34.80 9.20
CA PHE A 3 -26.40 33.38 8.90
C PHE A 3 -27.78 33.24 8.25
N SER A 4 -27.80 33.04 6.93
CA SER A 4 -29.02 32.66 6.22
C SER A 4 -29.41 31.22 6.62
N PRO A 5 -30.70 30.91 6.84
CA PRO A 5 -31.14 29.54 7.04
C PRO A 5 -30.82 28.69 5.79
N PRO A 6 -30.42 27.41 5.95
CA PRO A 6 -30.00 26.58 4.84
C PRO A 6 -31.17 26.35 3.88
N GLU A 7 -30.92 26.62 2.59
CA GLU A 7 -31.85 26.23 1.52
C GLU A 7 -31.75 24.71 1.33
N HIS A 8 -32.82 24.04 0.89
CA HIS A 8 -32.90 22.57 0.84
C HIS A 8 -31.86 21.89 -0.08
N ASP A 9 -31.09 22.67 -0.85
CA ASP A 9 -30.06 22.22 -1.80
C ASP A 9 -28.62 22.58 -1.36
N ASP A 10 -28.45 23.18 -0.18
CA ASP A 10 -27.11 23.45 0.38
C ASP A 10 -26.48 22.15 0.89
N LYS A 11 -25.28 21.84 0.36
CA LYS A 11 -24.48 20.71 0.85
C LYS A 11 -24.04 21.00 2.29
N PRO A 12 -24.47 20.20 3.29
CA PRO A 12 -24.08 20.45 4.67
C PRO A 12 -22.56 20.28 4.84
N PRO A 13 -21.91 21.08 5.70
CA PRO A 13 -20.50 20.89 6.00
C PRO A 13 -20.28 19.51 6.63
N SER A 14 -19.23 18.81 6.23
CA SER A 14 -18.86 17.52 6.82
C SER A 14 -18.03 17.73 8.10
N LEU A 15 -18.53 17.22 9.22
CA LEU A 15 -17.78 17.13 10.48
C LEU A 15 -17.40 15.66 10.70
N ILE A 16 -16.09 15.37 10.63
CA ILE A 16 -15.59 14.00 10.81
C ILE A 16 -14.95 13.91 12.18
N ASN A 17 -15.57 13.14 13.07
CA ASN A 17 -15.02 12.91 14.40
C ASN A 17 -14.03 11.73 14.32
N ARG A 18 -12.73 12.01 14.41
CA ARG A 18 -11.67 11.00 14.32
C ARG A 18 -11.08 10.73 15.70
N SER A 19 -10.69 9.48 15.96
CA SER A 19 -9.94 9.16 17.17
C SER A 19 -8.54 9.78 17.11
N ILE A 20 -7.92 9.97 18.27
CA ILE A 20 -6.58 10.57 18.42
C ILE A 20 -5.51 9.83 17.59
N PHE A 21 -5.67 8.52 17.39
CA PHE A 21 -4.76 7.72 16.57
C PHE A 21 -4.97 7.92 15.06
N LEU A 22 -6.19 8.23 14.63
CA LEU A 22 -6.51 8.47 13.22
C LEU A 22 -6.32 9.93 12.79
N GLU A 23 -6.21 10.85 13.74
CA GLU A 23 -6.03 12.29 13.47
C GLU A 23 -4.86 12.61 12.50
N PRO A 24 -3.63 12.06 12.66
CA PRO A 24 -2.54 12.39 11.75
C PRO A 24 -2.78 11.89 10.31
N PHE A 25 -3.36 10.69 10.15
CA PHE A 25 -3.76 10.18 8.83
C PHE A 25 -4.90 10.99 8.24
N GLY A 26 -5.81 11.44 9.10
CA GLY A 26 -6.91 12.30 8.75
C GLY A 26 -6.42 13.61 8.14
N ARG A 27 -5.43 14.28 8.75
CA ARG A 27 -4.83 15.51 8.19
C ARG A 27 -4.20 15.28 6.81
N ILE A 28 -3.63 14.11 6.56
CA ILE A 28 -3.11 13.74 5.23
C ILE A 28 -4.27 13.62 4.24
N VAL A 29 -5.34 12.91 4.60
CA VAL A 29 -6.53 12.76 3.74
C VAL A 29 -7.17 14.12 3.45
N ASP A 30 -7.35 14.96 4.47
CA ASP A 30 -7.99 16.26 4.35
C ASP A 30 -7.19 17.22 3.45
N SER A 31 -5.86 17.01 3.34
CA SER A 31 -5.02 17.78 2.41
C SER A 31 -5.30 17.47 0.93
N PHE A 32 -5.85 16.28 0.63
CA PHE A 32 -6.32 15.92 -0.72
C PHE A 32 -7.76 16.38 -0.98
N GLY A 33 -8.55 16.54 0.08
CA GLY A 33 -9.91 17.05 0.01
C GLY A 33 -10.79 16.50 1.14
N PHE A 34 -11.83 17.25 1.50
CA PHE A 34 -12.81 16.80 2.47
C PHE A 34 -13.84 15.89 1.80
N PRO A 35 -14.17 14.72 2.40
CA PRO A 35 -15.22 13.86 1.87
C PRO A 35 -16.59 14.55 1.98
N SER A 36 -17.46 14.22 1.04
CA SER A 36 -18.86 14.68 1.06
C SER A 36 -19.63 14.04 2.21
N TYR A 37 -20.75 14.64 2.60
CA TYR A 37 -21.57 14.16 3.72
C TYR A 37 -22.05 12.70 3.58
N ASN A 38 -22.31 12.24 2.34
CA ASN A 38 -22.72 10.86 2.04
C ASN A 38 -21.57 9.96 1.56
N GLU A 39 -20.32 10.34 1.78
CA GLU A 39 -19.16 9.51 1.41
C GLU A 39 -18.55 8.83 2.63
N ILE A 40 -18.03 7.62 2.43
CA ILE A 40 -17.32 6.88 3.46
C ILE A 40 -15.96 7.54 3.68
N ASP A 41 -15.61 7.86 4.93
CA ASP A 41 -14.29 8.40 5.29
C ASP A 41 -13.18 7.37 4.96
N PRO A 42 -12.27 7.65 4.02
CA PRO A 42 -11.22 6.71 3.63
C PRO A 42 -10.06 6.65 4.65
N THR A 43 -10.07 7.49 5.70
CA THR A 43 -8.92 7.64 6.62
C THR A 43 -8.44 6.34 7.22
N LEU A 44 -9.35 5.47 7.67
CA LEU A 44 -8.98 4.18 8.24
C LEU A 44 -8.30 3.28 7.20
N PHE A 45 -8.82 3.27 5.96
CA PHE A 45 -8.22 2.52 4.86
C PHE A 45 -6.82 3.05 4.50
N VAL A 46 -6.66 4.36 4.47
CA VAL A 46 -5.37 5.02 4.23
C VAL A 46 -4.37 4.68 5.32
N MET A 47 -4.77 4.69 6.60
CA MET A 47 -3.91 4.31 7.72
C MET A 47 -3.34 2.89 7.53
N PHE A 48 -4.21 1.89 7.30
CA PHE A 48 -3.76 0.50 7.13
C PHE A 48 -2.87 0.32 5.91
N SER A 49 -3.27 0.90 4.79
CA SER A 49 -2.51 0.79 3.54
C SER A 49 -1.16 1.48 3.63
N PHE A 50 -1.12 2.70 4.19
CA PHE A 50 0.10 3.46 4.37
C PHE A 50 1.08 2.72 5.28
N MET A 51 0.59 2.20 6.40
CA MET A 51 1.38 1.37 7.33
C MET A 51 2.02 0.19 6.59
N LEU A 52 1.21 -0.57 5.84
CA LEU A 52 1.68 -1.75 5.10
C LEU A 52 2.70 -1.39 4.01
N LEU A 53 2.40 -0.38 3.18
CA LEU A 53 3.25 0.05 2.08
C LEU A 53 4.60 0.57 2.58
N PHE A 54 4.59 1.36 3.66
CA PHE A 54 5.80 1.86 4.29
C PHE A 54 6.69 0.71 4.79
N GLY A 55 6.09 -0.28 5.48
CA GLY A 55 6.81 -1.44 5.99
C GLY A 55 7.51 -2.23 4.87
N PHE A 56 6.81 -2.49 3.77
CA PHE A 56 7.40 -3.20 2.63
C PHE A 56 8.48 -2.40 1.88
N MET A 57 8.40 -1.06 1.90
CA MET A 57 9.42 -0.18 1.31
C MET A 57 10.67 -0.05 2.18
N PHE A 58 10.51 -0.03 3.50
CA PHE A 58 11.58 0.22 4.48
C PHE A 58 11.74 -0.98 5.43
N GLY A 59 11.71 -2.19 4.88
CA GLY A 59 11.67 -3.43 5.64
C GLY A 59 13.04 -3.85 6.19
N ASP A 60 13.57 -3.13 7.18
CA ASP A 60 14.75 -3.52 7.95
C ASP A 60 14.41 -3.40 9.45
N MET A 61 14.59 -4.51 10.19
CA MET A 61 14.24 -4.56 11.60
C MET A 61 15.06 -3.58 12.44
N GLY A 62 16.34 -3.39 12.11
CA GLY A 62 17.25 -2.53 12.85
C GLY A 62 16.95 -1.05 12.62
N HIS A 63 16.81 -0.64 11.36
CA HIS A 63 16.43 0.74 11.03
C HIS A 63 15.04 1.09 11.56
N GLY A 64 14.08 0.14 11.48
CA GLY A 64 12.75 0.32 12.07
C GLY A 64 12.77 0.50 13.58
N LEU A 65 13.64 -0.23 14.29
CA LEU A 65 13.83 -0.08 15.75
C LEU A 65 14.43 1.28 16.10
N ILE A 66 15.43 1.75 15.34
CA ILE A 66 16.01 3.08 15.52
C ILE A 66 14.95 4.18 15.33
N LEU A 67 14.14 4.07 14.27
CA LEU A 67 13.03 5.01 14.02
C LEU A 67 12.04 4.98 15.18
N LEU A 68 11.58 3.79 15.60
CA LEU A 68 10.62 3.65 16.69
C LEU A 68 11.14 4.29 17.99
N ILE A 69 12.40 4.05 18.36
CA ILE A 69 12.99 4.66 19.57
C ILE A 69 13.05 6.18 19.44
N ALA A 70 13.52 6.70 18.29
CA ALA A 70 13.59 8.14 18.05
C ALA A 70 12.20 8.79 18.15
N ASP A 71 11.18 8.15 17.57
CA ASP A 71 9.81 8.66 17.57
C ASP A 71 9.14 8.58 18.95
N LEU A 72 9.43 7.54 19.75
CA LEU A 72 8.98 7.47 21.14
C LEU A 72 9.59 8.55 22.03
N ILE A 73 10.86 8.91 21.79
CA ILE A 73 11.51 10.02 22.48
C ILE A 73 10.81 11.34 22.11
N ILE A 74 10.58 11.59 20.82
CA ILE A 74 9.86 12.78 20.35
C ILE A 74 8.45 12.84 20.95
N TYR A 75 7.73 11.72 20.95
CA TYR A 75 6.38 11.63 21.52
C TYR A 75 6.36 11.94 23.03
N SER A 76 7.36 11.47 23.78
CA SER A 76 7.46 11.73 25.23
C SER A 76 7.75 13.19 25.58
N ILE A 77 8.32 13.92 24.62
CA ILE A 77 8.75 15.31 24.76
C ILE A 77 7.69 16.29 24.19
N LYS A 78 6.73 15.78 23.41
CA LYS A 78 5.64 16.53 22.76
C LYS A 78 4.91 17.51 23.69
N ASP A 79 4.60 17.09 24.91
CA ASP A 79 3.81 17.90 25.85
C ASP A 79 4.68 18.90 26.65
N LYS A 80 6.01 18.80 26.54
CA LYS A 80 6.96 19.57 27.36
C LYS A 80 7.70 20.68 26.63
N ILE A 81 7.69 20.68 25.29
CA ILE A 81 8.39 21.70 24.51
C ILE A 81 7.38 22.58 23.78
N ASP A 82 7.38 23.86 24.16
CA ASP A 82 6.73 24.92 23.40
C ASP A 82 7.70 25.36 22.29
N VAL A 83 7.58 24.71 21.13
CA VAL A 83 8.54 24.91 20.03
C VAL A 83 8.08 26.04 19.12
N ASN A 84 8.86 27.13 19.06
CA ASN A 84 8.58 28.28 18.20
C ASN A 84 8.78 28.02 16.69
N SER A 85 9.41 26.91 16.30
CA SER A 85 9.66 26.59 14.89
C SER A 85 8.58 25.67 14.32
N ASP A 86 7.97 26.08 13.21
CA ASP A 86 6.91 25.32 12.54
C ASP A 86 7.36 23.91 12.13
N LEU A 87 8.61 23.75 11.70
CA LEU A 87 9.16 22.45 11.28
C LEU A 87 9.13 21.40 12.39
N ILE A 88 9.59 21.77 13.59
CA ILE A 88 9.59 20.84 14.73
C ILE A 88 8.16 20.55 15.17
N ARG A 89 7.25 21.54 15.06
CA ARG A 89 5.82 21.34 15.35
C ARG A 89 5.17 20.34 14.39
N TYR A 90 5.54 20.34 13.10
CA TYR A 90 5.10 19.31 12.16
C TYR A 90 5.63 17.92 12.53
N VAL A 91 6.90 17.80 12.92
CA VAL A 91 7.50 16.53 13.33
C VAL A 91 6.84 15.99 14.61
N ILE A 92 6.62 16.85 15.61
CA ILE A 92 5.97 16.48 16.88
C ILE A 92 4.52 16.05 16.64
N ASN A 93 3.76 16.78 15.80
CA ASN A 93 2.40 16.41 15.45
C ASN A 93 2.33 15.10 14.64
N GLY A 94 3.36 14.83 13.83
CA GLY A 94 3.50 13.60 13.05
C GLY A 94 4.06 12.40 13.83
N SER A 95 4.52 12.59 15.07
CA SER A 95 5.16 11.52 15.88
C SER A 95 4.34 10.24 15.96
N THR A 96 3.02 10.34 16.15
CA THR A 96 2.12 9.18 16.17
C THR A 96 2.15 8.39 14.85
N LEU A 97 2.25 9.07 13.71
CA LEU A 97 2.36 8.44 12.40
C LEU A 97 3.71 7.74 12.24
N TYR A 98 4.79 8.39 12.66
CA TYR A 98 6.14 7.80 12.56
C TYR A 98 6.29 6.56 13.47
N ILE A 99 5.70 6.55 14.67
CA ILE A 99 5.65 5.36 15.53
C ILE A 99 4.98 4.17 14.80
N ILE A 100 3.85 4.40 14.14
CA ILE A 100 3.13 3.36 13.39
C ILE A 100 3.98 2.85 12.22
N CYS A 101 4.69 3.75 11.54
CA CYS A 101 5.66 3.40 10.50
C CYS A 101 6.83 2.56 11.04
N GLY A 102 7.39 2.92 12.19
CA GLY A 102 8.47 2.18 12.84
C GLY A 102 8.06 0.76 13.22
N VAL A 103 6.86 0.61 13.80
CA VAL A 103 6.29 -0.72 14.13
C VAL A 103 6.11 -1.57 12.86
N SER A 104 5.59 -0.97 11.79
CA SER A 104 5.41 -1.68 10.51
C SER A 104 6.75 -2.09 9.87
N SER A 105 7.74 -1.22 9.91
CA SER A 105 9.10 -1.50 9.41
C SER A 105 9.75 -2.65 10.19
N ILE A 106 9.57 -2.72 11.51
CA ILE A 106 10.04 -3.86 12.32
C ILE A 106 9.33 -5.16 11.89
N LEU A 107 8.00 -5.11 11.71
CA LEU A 107 7.21 -6.28 11.30
C LEU A 107 7.64 -6.77 9.91
N CYS A 108 7.82 -5.87 8.95
CA CYS A 108 8.30 -6.22 7.60
C CYS A 108 9.78 -6.61 7.58
N GLY A 109 10.63 -6.02 8.42
CA GLY A 109 12.02 -6.41 8.58
C GLY A 109 12.17 -7.82 9.13
N LEU A 110 11.30 -8.22 10.06
CA LEU A 110 11.16 -9.60 10.52
C LEU A 110 10.71 -10.54 9.39
N LEU A 111 9.79 -10.10 8.53
CA LEU A 111 9.37 -10.86 7.35
C LEU A 111 10.51 -11.07 6.33
N PHE A 112 11.38 -10.08 6.13
CA PHE A 112 12.55 -10.22 5.25
C PHE A 112 13.74 -10.94 5.92
N GLY A 113 13.78 -10.98 7.25
CA GLY A 113 14.88 -11.58 8.01
C GLY A 113 16.17 -10.74 7.96
N GLU A 114 16.06 -9.42 7.81
CA GLU A 114 17.19 -8.49 7.75
C GLU A 114 17.25 -7.60 8.99
N PHE A 115 18.45 -7.44 9.54
CA PHE A 115 18.75 -6.50 10.62
C PHE A 115 20.01 -5.71 10.34
N LEU A 116 19.86 -4.40 10.15
CA LEU A 116 20.95 -3.49 9.81
C LEU A 116 21.80 -4.03 8.65
N GLY A 117 21.19 -4.65 7.64
CA GLY A 117 21.86 -5.29 6.50
C GLY A 117 22.45 -6.68 6.71
N TYR A 118 22.46 -7.22 7.94
CA TYR A 118 22.85 -8.60 8.22
C TYR A 118 21.65 -9.55 8.13
N LYS A 119 21.89 -10.76 7.63
CA LYS A 119 20.89 -11.82 7.59
C LYS A 119 20.74 -12.43 8.99
N ILE A 120 19.53 -12.43 9.52
CA ILE A 120 19.21 -13.14 10.76
C ILE A 120 18.57 -14.48 10.39
N ASP A 121 19.30 -15.58 10.64
CA ASP A 121 18.78 -16.94 10.48
C ASP A 121 18.03 -17.46 11.74
N ILE A 122 17.84 -16.61 12.76
CA ILE A 122 17.30 -17.00 14.08
C ILE A 122 15.79 -17.26 14.02
N PHE A 123 15.07 -16.61 13.10
CA PHE A 123 13.63 -16.77 12.91
C PHE A 123 13.32 -17.58 11.64
N ASN A 124 13.31 -18.90 11.75
CA ASN A 124 12.83 -19.81 10.70
C ASN A 124 11.29 -19.80 10.64
N PHE A 125 10.70 -18.67 10.27
CA PHE A 125 9.29 -18.64 9.87
C PHE A 125 9.18 -19.06 8.41
N ASN A 126 8.92 -20.35 8.15
CA ASN A 126 8.59 -20.82 6.79
C ASN A 126 7.17 -20.40 6.41
N LEU A 127 6.93 -19.09 6.25
CA LEU A 127 5.68 -18.59 5.69
C LEU A 127 5.80 -18.67 4.16
N ILE A 128 5.13 -19.66 3.59
CA ILE A 128 5.05 -19.84 2.14
C ILE A 128 3.72 -19.23 1.70
N LEU A 129 3.77 -18.18 0.89
CA LEU A 129 2.56 -17.73 0.20
C LEU A 129 2.17 -18.79 -0.82
N PRO A 130 0.92 -19.32 -0.77
CA PRO A 130 0.49 -20.37 -1.68
C PRO A 130 0.57 -19.92 -3.14
N TYR A 131 0.63 -20.92 -4.04
CA TYR A 131 0.70 -20.75 -5.49
C TYR A 131 -0.28 -19.67 -6.01
N PRO A 132 0.11 -18.78 -6.96
CA PRO A 132 1.24 -18.84 -7.91
C PRO A 132 2.51 -18.08 -7.49
N PHE A 133 2.47 -17.32 -6.40
CA PHE A 133 3.59 -16.46 -6.04
C PHE A 133 4.77 -17.27 -5.48
N ASN A 134 4.48 -18.36 -4.74
CA ASN A 134 5.45 -19.29 -4.15
C ASN A 134 6.63 -18.53 -3.51
N ILE A 135 6.28 -17.53 -2.71
CA ILE A 135 7.24 -16.69 -1.99
C ILE A 135 7.45 -17.35 -0.64
N SER A 136 8.69 -17.80 -0.40
CA SER A 136 9.11 -18.26 0.92
C SER A 136 9.71 -17.08 1.66
N PHE A 137 9.09 -16.69 2.77
CA PHE A 137 9.73 -15.84 3.76
C PHE A 137 10.54 -16.72 4.72
N PRO A 138 11.59 -16.19 5.35
CA PRO A 138 12.24 -14.90 5.05
C PRO A 138 13.08 -14.95 3.77
N PHE A 139 13.02 -13.88 2.96
CA PHE A 139 13.93 -13.69 1.83
C PHE A 139 14.49 -12.27 1.83
N ARG A 140 15.77 -12.15 1.49
CA ARG A 140 16.41 -10.85 1.31
C ARG A 140 15.97 -10.24 -0.02
N PRO A 141 15.58 -8.95 -0.05
CA PRO A 141 15.26 -8.25 -1.30
C PRO A 141 16.38 -8.39 -2.33
N LEU A 142 17.64 -8.32 -1.86
CA LEU A 142 18.86 -8.40 -2.69
C LEU A 142 19.03 -9.76 -3.38
N ASP A 143 18.76 -10.86 -2.66
CA ASP A 143 19.02 -12.22 -3.16
C ASP A 143 17.98 -12.66 -4.20
N ASN A 144 16.73 -12.20 -4.06
CA ASN A 144 15.61 -12.61 -4.92
C ASN A 144 14.74 -11.41 -5.36
N PRO A 145 15.24 -10.56 -6.28
CA PRO A 145 14.48 -9.40 -6.76
C PRO A 145 13.18 -9.80 -7.47
N ILE A 146 13.13 -10.97 -8.10
CA ILE A 146 11.93 -11.51 -8.74
C ILE A 146 10.81 -11.81 -7.73
N ALA A 147 11.16 -12.22 -6.50
CA ALA A 147 10.20 -12.47 -5.43
C ALA A 147 9.63 -11.15 -4.90
N MET A 148 10.47 -10.12 -4.80
CA MET A 148 10.03 -8.77 -4.43
C MET A 148 9.12 -8.16 -5.51
N LEU A 149 9.40 -8.38 -6.80
CA LEU A 149 8.53 -7.96 -7.90
C LEU A 149 7.13 -8.60 -7.79
N LYS A 150 7.08 -9.92 -7.56
CA LYS A 150 5.84 -10.67 -7.36
C LYS A 150 5.04 -10.13 -6.17
N LEU A 151 5.71 -9.85 -5.06
CA LEU A 151 5.12 -9.30 -3.85
C LEU A 151 4.57 -7.88 -4.06
N SER A 152 5.33 -7.02 -4.75
CA SER A 152 4.92 -5.66 -5.11
C SER A 152 3.66 -5.65 -5.96
N ILE A 153 3.58 -6.51 -6.99
CA ILE A 153 2.38 -6.65 -7.83
C ILE A 153 1.20 -7.17 -7.00
N LEU A 154 1.42 -8.14 -6.10
CA LEU A 154 0.37 -8.66 -5.21
C LEU A 154 -0.18 -7.58 -4.27
N ILE A 155 0.68 -6.78 -3.66
CA ILE A 155 0.25 -5.68 -2.78
C ILE A 155 -0.52 -4.64 -3.57
N GLY A 156 -0.01 -4.25 -4.74
CA GLY A 156 -0.71 -3.34 -5.64
C GLY A 156 -2.08 -3.87 -6.03
N ALA A 157 -2.17 -5.18 -6.25
CA ALA A 157 -3.41 -5.83 -6.60
C ALA A 157 -4.47 -5.78 -5.50
N VAL A 158 -4.07 -6.13 -4.28
CA VAL A 158 -4.93 -6.04 -3.11
C VAL A 158 -5.35 -4.59 -2.88
N HIS A 159 -4.42 -3.63 -2.95
CA HIS A 159 -4.71 -2.22 -2.70
C HIS A 159 -5.68 -1.63 -3.74
N VAL A 160 -5.44 -1.86 -5.04
CA VAL A 160 -6.34 -1.39 -6.10
C VAL A 160 -7.72 -2.02 -5.95
N SER A 161 -7.80 -3.32 -5.64
CA SER A 161 -9.08 -4.00 -5.42
C SER A 161 -9.87 -3.37 -4.26
N SER A 162 -9.21 -3.03 -3.14
CA SER A 162 -9.86 -2.35 -2.02
C SER A 162 -10.36 -0.95 -2.37
N GLY A 163 -9.64 -0.21 -3.24
CA GLY A 163 -10.11 1.09 -3.74
C GLY A 163 -11.39 0.97 -4.57
N ILE A 164 -11.49 -0.06 -5.42
CA ILE A 164 -12.70 -0.31 -6.21
C ILE A 164 -13.88 -0.71 -5.30
N ILE A 165 -13.62 -1.47 -4.23
CA ILE A 165 -14.65 -1.83 -3.23
C ILE A 165 -15.18 -0.58 -2.52
N LEU A 166 -14.31 0.37 -2.14
CA LEU A 166 -14.74 1.64 -1.55
C LEU A 166 -15.58 2.47 -2.53
N ASN A 167 -15.17 2.51 -3.81
CA ASN A 167 -15.95 3.18 -4.86
C ASN A 167 -17.36 2.55 -5.01
N LEU A 168 -17.44 1.21 -5.00
CA LEU A 168 -18.71 0.50 -5.02
C LEU A 168 -19.59 0.87 -3.82
N ALA A 169 -19.02 0.87 -2.61
CA ALA A 169 -19.73 1.17 -1.38
C ALA A 169 -20.30 2.60 -1.39
N ASN A 170 -19.51 3.59 -1.86
CA ASN A 170 -19.97 4.97 -2.00
C ASN A 170 -21.12 5.12 -3.01
N LYS A 171 -21.04 4.48 -4.18
CA LYS A 171 -22.13 4.56 -5.18
C LYS A 171 -23.43 3.88 -4.72
N ILE A 172 -23.32 2.79 -3.95
CA ILE A 172 -24.49 2.15 -3.32
C ILE A 172 -25.11 3.07 -2.26
N LEU A 173 -24.29 3.71 -1.43
CA LEU A 173 -24.75 4.63 -0.38
C LEU A 173 -25.48 5.86 -0.97
N ASN A 174 -24.97 6.38 -2.10
CA ASN A 174 -25.59 7.47 -2.85
C ASN A 174 -26.84 7.06 -3.66
N LYS A 175 -27.27 5.78 -3.59
CA LYS A 175 -28.41 5.22 -4.32
C LYS A 175 -28.32 5.32 -5.86
N GLU A 176 -27.12 5.50 -6.40
CA GLU A 176 -26.88 5.56 -7.85
C GLU A 176 -26.64 4.17 -8.45
N TYR A 177 -27.64 3.28 -8.37
CA TYR A 177 -27.50 1.87 -8.74
C TYR A 177 -27.07 1.65 -10.20
N ILE A 178 -27.53 2.50 -11.13
CA ILE A 178 -27.21 2.39 -12.55
C ILE A 178 -25.71 2.63 -12.79
N LYS A 179 -25.15 3.68 -12.17
CA LYS A 179 -23.71 3.99 -12.26
C LYS A 179 -22.87 2.96 -11.51
N ALA A 180 -23.38 2.40 -10.41
CA ALA A 180 -22.72 1.32 -9.68
C ALA A 180 -22.57 0.03 -10.51
N VAL A 181 -23.55 -0.30 -11.35
CA VAL A 181 -23.49 -1.49 -12.21
C VAL A 181 -22.58 -1.29 -13.42
N ILE A 182 -22.42 -0.06 -13.90
CA ILE A 182 -21.65 0.23 -15.12
C ILE A 182 -20.16 0.45 -14.83
N GLU A 183 -19.81 1.00 -13.67
CA GLU A 183 -18.43 1.36 -13.35
C GLU A 183 -17.74 0.35 -12.40
N PRO A 184 -18.06 0.25 -11.10
CA PRO A 184 -17.26 -0.55 -10.16
C PRO A 184 -17.46 -2.07 -10.30
N ILE A 185 -18.67 -2.55 -10.60
CA ILE A 185 -18.94 -4.01 -10.67
C ILE A 185 -18.14 -4.68 -11.81
N PRO A 186 -18.14 -4.14 -13.05
CA PRO A 186 -17.34 -4.73 -14.12
C PRO A 186 -15.85 -4.72 -13.81
N TRP A 187 -15.36 -3.67 -13.15
CA TRP A 187 -13.96 -3.59 -12.72
C TRP A 187 -13.58 -4.68 -11.72
N ILE A 188 -14.42 -4.95 -10.72
CA ILE A 188 -14.19 -6.04 -9.76
C ILE A 188 -14.15 -7.38 -10.49
N CYS A 189 -15.10 -7.62 -11.40
CA CYS A 189 -15.15 -8.85 -12.20
C CYS A 189 -13.89 -9.01 -13.06
N MET A 190 -13.46 -7.95 -13.75
CA MET A 190 -12.21 -7.95 -14.53
C MET A 190 -11.00 -8.25 -13.66
N TYR A 191 -10.92 -7.64 -12.49
CA TYR A 191 -9.79 -7.82 -11.58
C TYR A 191 -9.68 -9.27 -11.08
N ILE A 192 -10.82 -9.83 -10.64
CA ILE A 192 -10.92 -11.24 -10.22
C ILE A 192 -10.65 -12.17 -11.41
N GLY A 193 -11.11 -11.82 -12.62
CA GLY A 193 -10.86 -12.58 -13.83
C GLY A 193 -9.38 -12.64 -14.20
N ILE A 194 -8.68 -11.51 -14.15
CA ILE A 194 -7.24 -11.44 -14.41
C ILE A 194 -6.48 -12.26 -13.38
N ILE A 195 -6.80 -12.09 -12.09
CA ILE A 195 -6.24 -12.91 -11.00
C ILE A 195 -6.50 -14.39 -11.31
N TYR A 196 -7.74 -14.82 -11.49
CA TYR A 196 -8.07 -16.22 -11.73
C TYR A 196 -7.32 -16.83 -12.93
N ASN A 197 -7.18 -16.10 -14.04
CA ASN A 197 -6.44 -16.58 -15.21
C ASN A 197 -4.94 -16.71 -14.94
N VAL A 198 -4.34 -15.79 -14.20
CA VAL A 198 -2.95 -15.91 -13.71
C VAL A 198 -2.80 -17.14 -12.81
N PHE A 199 -3.77 -17.41 -11.94
CA PHE A 199 -3.76 -18.57 -11.05
C PHE A 199 -3.91 -19.89 -11.82
N CYS A 200 -4.81 -20.01 -12.79
CA CYS A 200 -5.12 -21.29 -13.45
C CYS A 200 -4.16 -21.62 -14.60
N PHE A 201 -3.79 -20.62 -15.42
CA PHE A 201 -3.10 -20.82 -16.70
C PHE A 201 -1.69 -20.22 -16.76
N LYS A 202 -1.14 -19.73 -15.64
CA LYS A 202 0.18 -19.05 -15.59
C LYS A 202 0.23 -17.84 -16.56
N LEU A 203 1.42 -17.49 -17.08
CA LEU A 203 1.63 -16.44 -18.09
C LEU A 203 1.51 -16.97 -19.54
N ASP A 204 0.87 -18.12 -19.76
CA ASP A 204 0.67 -18.66 -21.09
C ASP A 204 -0.53 -18.00 -21.77
N PHE A 205 -0.25 -16.95 -22.55
CA PHE A 205 -1.27 -16.16 -23.27
C PHE A 205 -2.15 -17.01 -24.20
N ALA A 206 -1.63 -18.11 -24.74
CA ALA A 206 -2.40 -19.03 -25.59
C ALA A 206 -3.47 -19.80 -24.79
N ALA A 207 -3.16 -20.21 -23.56
CA ALA A 207 -4.10 -20.91 -22.69
C ALA A 207 -5.18 -19.96 -22.14
N TRP A 208 -4.83 -18.69 -21.95
CA TRP A 208 -5.77 -17.64 -21.56
C TRP A 208 -6.89 -17.48 -22.59
N LEU A 209 -6.53 -17.39 -23.87
CA LEU A 209 -7.49 -17.20 -24.97
C LEU A 209 -8.43 -18.40 -25.16
N GLY A 210 -8.04 -19.61 -24.73
CA GLY A 210 -8.89 -20.80 -24.82
C GLY A 210 -9.86 -20.98 -23.64
N SER A 211 -9.72 -20.19 -22.56
CA SER A 211 -10.45 -20.41 -21.32
C SER A 211 -11.84 -19.73 -21.32
N PRO A 212 -12.94 -20.43 -20.97
CA PRO A 212 -14.26 -19.82 -20.81
C PRO A 212 -14.27 -18.68 -19.78
N THR A 213 -13.34 -18.72 -18.82
CA THR A 213 -13.20 -17.73 -17.75
C THR A 213 -12.74 -16.36 -18.24
N LEU A 214 -11.86 -16.29 -19.25
CA LEU A 214 -11.44 -15.00 -19.81
C LEU A 214 -12.61 -14.30 -20.51
N TYR A 215 -13.43 -15.03 -21.27
CA TYR A 215 -14.58 -14.46 -21.95
C TYR A 215 -15.63 -13.94 -20.97
N MET A 216 -15.94 -14.69 -19.90
CA MET A 216 -17.01 -14.34 -18.98
C MET A 216 -16.61 -13.30 -17.92
N LEU A 217 -15.38 -13.34 -17.40
CA LEU A 217 -14.94 -12.45 -16.32
C LEU A 217 -14.13 -11.24 -16.81
N VAL A 218 -13.54 -11.29 -18.00
CA VAL A 218 -12.72 -10.18 -18.51
C VAL A 218 -13.39 -9.48 -19.69
N ILE A 219 -13.72 -10.22 -20.76
CA ILE A 219 -14.27 -9.61 -21.98
C ILE A 219 -15.71 -9.14 -21.77
N LEU A 220 -16.59 -9.99 -21.20
CA LEU A 220 -17.99 -9.64 -21.00
C LEU A 220 -18.18 -8.39 -20.12
N PRO A 221 -17.51 -8.25 -18.95
CA PRO A 221 -17.65 -7.05 -18.14
C PRO A 221 -17.04 -5.81 -18.82
N MET A 222 -15.97 -5.99 -19.59
CA MET A 222 -15.37 -4.92 -20.39
C MET A 222 -16.34 -4.42 -21.47
N CYS A 223 -17.08 -5.31 -22.13
CA CYS A 223 -18.14 -4.95 -23.06
C CYS A 223 -19.33 -4.26 -22.38
N ILE A 224 -19.75 -4.72 -21.20
CA ILE A 224 -20.82 -4.09 -20.41
C ILE A 224 -20.43 -2.67 -20.00
N MET A 225 -19.19 -2.48 -19.54
CA MET A 225 -18.68 -1.15 -19.18
C MET A 225 -18.62 -0.22 -20.40
N LEU A 226 -18.14 -0.72 -21.54
CA LEU A 226 -18.08 0.06 -22.78
C LEU A 226 -19.47 0.52 -23.24
N LEU A 227 -20.43 -0.40 -23.29
CA LEU A 227 -21.81 -0.09 -23.70
C LEU A 227 -22.52 0.81 -22.68
N GLY A 228 -22.29 0.58 -21.38
CA GLY A 228 -22.86 1.39 -20.31
C GLY A 228 -22.35 2.84 -20.32
N LYS A 229 -21.05 3.05 -20.49
CA LYS A 229 -20.47 4.39 -20.61
C LYS A 229 -20.91 5.11 -21.89
N LEU A 230 -20.95 4.41 -23.02
CA LEU A 230 -21.50 4.93 -24.28
C LEU A 230 -22.97 5.35 -24.15
N TYR A 231 -23.78 4.64 -23.35
CA TYR A 231 -25.20 4.96 -23.18
C TYR A 231 -25.41 6.21 -22.31
N ILE A 232 -24.65 6.37 -21.22
CA ILE A 232 -24.81 7.49 -20.29
C ILE A 232 -24.11 8.76 -20.80
N GLU A 233 -22.87 8.64 -21.26
CA GLU A 233 -21.97 9.77 -21.55
C GLU A 233 -21.80 10.02 -23.06
N ARG A 234 -22.49 9.24 -23.92
CA ARG A 234 -22.46 9.31 -25.39
C ARG A 234 -21.04 9.39 -25.97
N GLN A 235 -20.55 10.59 -26.29
CA GLN A 235 -19.26 10.78 -26.96
C GLN A 235 -18.07 10.72 -26.00
N GLU A 236 -18.27 11.09 -24.72
CA GLU A 236 -17.20 11.06 -23.72
C GLU A 236 -16.98 9.64 -23.18
N GLY A 237 -18.00 8.76 -23.27
CA GLY A 237 -17.95 7.41 -22.73
C GLY A 237 -16.83 6.52 -23.32
N LEU A 238 -16.48 6.70 -24.60
CA LEU A 238 -15.35 6.00 -25.22
C LEU A 238 -14.00 6.44 -24.66
N ILE A 239 -13.82 7.76 -24.50
CA ILE A 239 -12.59 8.35 -23.97
C ILE A 239 -12.40 7.89 -22.53
N GLN A 240 -13.46 7.99 -21.73
CA GLN A 240 -13.44 7.62 -20.32
C GLN A 240 -13.27 6.11 -20.09
N PHE A 241 -13.66 5.27 -21.06
CA PHE A 241 -13.34 3.84 -21.05
C PHE A 241 -11.83 3.61 -21.21
N PHE A 242 -11.20 4.19 -22.24
CA PHE A 242 -9.76 4.05 -22.48
C PHE A 242 -8.95 4.63 -21.34
N GLU A 243 -9.34 5.80 -20.82
CA GLU A 243 -8.71 6.41 -19.65
C GLU A 243 -8.78 5.49 -18.43
N SER A 244 -9.94 4.87 -18.17
CA SER A 244 -10.09 3.94 -17.05
C SER A 244 -9.17 2.70 -17.20
N MET A 245 -9.01 2.20 -18.43
CA MET A 245 -8.11 1.06 -18.70
C MET A 245 -6.64 1.42 -18.46
N ILE A 246 -6.20 2.54 -19.03
CA ILE A 246 -4.82 3.02 -18.89
C ILE A 246 -4.53 3.33 -17.43
N SER A 247 -5.46 3.98 -16.73
CA SER A 247 -5.34 4.30 -15.30
C SER A 247 -5.15 3.04 -14.46
N THR A 248 -5.94 1.99 -14.66
CA THR A 248 -5.83 0.76 -13.84
C THR A 248 -4.51 0.04 -14.06
N VAL A 249 -4.04 -0.05 -15.30
CA VAL A 249 -2.73 -0.64 -15.61
C VAL A 249 -1.62 0.22 -15.00
N SER A 250 -1.67 1.54 -15.20
CA SER A 250 -0.70 2.49 -14.66
C SER A 250 -0.62 2.42 -13.13
N ASN A 251 -1.77 2.44 -12.46
CA ASN A 251 -1.86 2.36 -11.01
C ASN A 251 -1.27 1.06 -10.48
N THR A 252 -1.57 -0.09 -11.12
CA THR A 252 -1.01 -1.39 -10.73
C THR A 252 0.51 -1.45 -10.95
N VAL A 253 1.00 -0.97 -12.10
CA VAL A 253 2.43 -0.94 -12.42
C VAL A 253 3.20 0.02 -11.50
N SER A 254 2.56 1.09 -11.03
CA SER A 254 3.20 2.06 -10.11
C SER A 254 3.72 1.42 -8.82
N TYR A 255 3.12 0.29 -8.40
CA TYR A 255 3.54 -0.43 -7.19
C TYR A 255 4.92 -1.08 -7.31
N LEU A 256 5.47 -1.21 -8.52
CA LEU A 256 6.88 -1.59 -8.72
C LEU A 256 7.85 -0.66 -7.97
N ARG A 257 7.40 0.55 -7.62
CA ARG A 257 8.12 1.48 -6.74
C ARG A 257 8.44 0.87 -5.38
N ILE A 258 7.58 0.01 -4.82
CA ILE A 258 7.85 -0.71 -3.56
C ILE A 258 9.13 -1.54 -3.69
N MET A 259 9.23 -2.31 -4.77
CA MET A 259 10.40 -3.11 -5.08
C MET A 259 11.64 -2.22 -5.29
N ALA A 260 11.50 -1.14 -6.05
CA ALA A 260 12.62 -0.24 -6.33
C ALA A 260 13.20 0.41 -5.05
N LEU A 261 12.33 0.86 -4.13
CA LEU A 261 12.75 1.52 -2.89
C LEU A 261 13.27 0.54 -1.84
N SER A 262 12.69 -0.65 -1.74
CA SER A 262 13.22 -1.70 -0.84
C SER A 262 14.58 -2.22 -1.31
N LEU A 263 14.77 -2.42 -2.62
CA LEU A 263 16.06 -2.78 -3.19
C LEU A 263 17.10 -1.69 -2.99
N SER A 264 16.78 -0.43 -3.28
CA SER A 264 17.74 0.67 -3.10
C SER A 264 18.15 0.83 -1.65
N HIS A 265 17.20 0.70 -0.72
CA HIS A 265 17.49 0.68 0.71
C HIS A 265 18.43 -0.46 1.10
N SER A 266 18.11 -1.70 0.70
CA SER A 266 18.95 -2.88 1.01
C SER A 266 20.36 -2.76 0.42
N ILE A 267 20.48 -2.26 -0.82
CA ILE A 267 21.77 -2.01 -1.48
C ILE A 267 22.57 -0.93 -0.75
N LEU A 268 21.95 0.21 -0.40
CA LEU A 268 22.64 1.29 0.30
C LEU A 268 23.14 0.84 1.67
N THR A 269 22.31 0.13 2.43
CA THR A 269 22.71 -0.43 3.72
C THR A 269 23.87 -1.40 3.56
N HIS A 270 23.83 -2.29 2.56
CA HIS A 270 24.93 -3.21 2.26
C HIS A 270 26.21 -2.46 1.90
N MET A 271 26.15 -1.42 1.06
CA MET A 271 27.30 -0.61 0.68
C MET A 271 27.92 0.12 1.89
N ILE A 272 27.09 0.69 2.76
CA ILE A 272 27.56 1.37 3.97
C ILE A 272 28.29 0.39 4.89
N LEU A 273 27.79 -0.84 5.05
CA LEU A 273 28.49 -1.86 5.83
C LEU A 273 29.83 -2.24 5.19
N GLU A 274 29.86 -2.44 3.88
CA GLU A 274 31.06 -2.85 3.16
C GLU A 274 32.17 -1.79 3.23
N PHE A 275 31.84 -0.52 2.97
CA PHE A 275 32.78 0.61 3.06
C PHE A 275 33.08 1.05 4.49
N GLY A 276 32.12 0.90 5.41
CA GLY A 276 32.22 1.35 6.79
C GLY A 276 32.92 0.37 7.74
N GLY A 277 33.26 -0.85 7.30
CA GLY A 277 33.98 -1.82 8.13
C GLY A 277 33.80 -3.30 7.81
N GLY A 278 33.10 -3.67 6.73
CA GLY A 278 32.85 -5.07 6.33
C GLY A 278 34.11 -5.88 6.04
N GLY A 279 35.23 -5.22 5.74
CA GLY A 279 36.56 -5.85 5.66
C GLY A 279 37.11 -6.36 7.01
N LEU A 280 36.62 -5.87 8.16
CA LEU A 280 37.03 -6.31 9.50
C LEU A 280 36.12 -7.42 10.07
N ALA A 281 34.85 -7.46 9.65
CA ALA A 281 33.85 -8.41 10.16
C ALA A 281 33.99 -9.84 9.61
N SER A 282 34.66 -10.05 8.46
CA SER A 282 35.02 -11.39 8.00
C SER A 282 36.01 -12.11 8.93
N SER A 283 36.67 -11.38 9.85
CA SER A 283 37.49 -11.95 10.92
C SER A 283 36.72 -12.19 12.24
N PHE A 284 35.57 -11.54 12.43
CA PHE A 284 34.79 -11.66 13.66
C PHE A 284 33.67 -12.70 13.51
N SER A 285 34.09 -13.94 13.34
CA SER A 285 33.22 -15.10 13.49
C SER A 285 32.88 -15.27 14.97
N TRP A 286 31.58 -15.25 15.32
CA TRP A 286 31.07 -15.57 16.66
C TRP A 286 31.57 -16.93 17.21
N ARG A 287 32.09 -17.83 16.35
CA ARG A 287 32.77 -19.06 16.79
C ARG A 287 34.07 -18.82 17.56
N ASN A 288 34.81 -17.75 17.26
CA ASN A 288 36.10 -17.49 17.91
C ASN A 288 35.95 -16.92 19.33
N PHE A 289 34.81 -16.30 19.64
CA PHE A 289 34.54 -15.80 20.99
C PHE A 289 34.20 -16.94 21.98
N CYS A 290 33.58 -18.02 21.49
CA CYS A 290 33.24 -19.19 22.33
C CYS A 290 34.39 -20.20 22.49
N SER A 291 35.50 -20.09 21.73
CA SER A 291 36.64 -21.02 21.88
C SER A 291 37.74 -20.50 22.81
N ASN A 292 37.67 -19.25 23.24
CA ASN A 292 38.66 -18.59 24.10
C ASN A 292 38.06 -18.10 25.43
N ALA A 293 36.87 -18.60 25.80
CA ALA A 293 36.28 -18.42 27.13
C ALA A 293 36.28 -19.76 27.88
#